data_AF-W7YDA9-F1
#
_entry.id   AF-W7YDA9-F1
#
_cell.length_a   1.000
_cell.length_b   1.000
_cell.length_c   1.000
_cell.angle_alpha   90.00
_cell.angle_beta   90.00
_cell.angle_gamma   90.00
#
_symmetry.space_group_name_H-M   'P 1'
#
loop_
_entity.id
_entity.type
_entity.pdbx_description
1 polymer ?
#
loop_
_entity_poly.entity_id
_entity_poly.type
_entity_poly.pdbx_seq_one_letter_code
_entity_poly.pdbx_strand_id
1 'polypeptide(L)' 'MNFLAHIYLSGDPGPLMIGNFIGDYVKGNQLERFSPEIQKGIRLHRMIDDFTDHHAIVKKSTARFKLVINVMLQW' A
#
# COMPACT_ATOMS: atom_id res chain seq x y z
N MET A 1 1.01 3.57 3.97
CA MET A 1 1.53 3.55 2.59
C MET A 1 3.05 3.65 2.56
N ASN A 2 3.76 2.68 1.95
CA ASN A 2 5.21 2.67 1.76
C ASN A 2 5.61 2.88 0.29
N PHE A 3 5.66 4.12 -0.19
CA PHE A 3 5.88 4.45 -1.62
C PHE A 3 7.11 3.78 -2.25
N LEU A 4 8.22 3.66 -1.51
CA LEU A 4 9.43 3.01 -2.02
C LEU A 4 9.19 1.55 -2.36
N ALA A 5 8.51 0.80 -1.48
CA ALA A 5 8.19 -0.59 -1.72
C ALA A 5 7.31 -0.76 -2.96
N HIS A 6 6.30 0.08 -3.15
CA HIS A 6 5.41 0.00 -4.32
C HIS A 6 6.14 0.31 -5.62
N ILE A 7 7.04 1.29 -5.65
CA ILE A 7 7.83 1.59 -6.84
C ILE A 7 8.81 0.44 -7.12
N TYR A 8 9.58 0.01 -6.11
CA TYR A 8 10.62 -1.01 -6.27
C TYR A 8 10.05 -2.37 -6.68
N LEU A 9 8.96 -2.81 -6.05
CA LEU A 9 8.31 -4.10 -6.35
C LEU A 9 7.50 -4.08 -7.65
N SER A 10 7.40 -2.93 -8.33
CA SER A 10 6.79 -2.84 -9.66
C SER A 10 7.71 -3.28 -10.79
N GLY A 11 9.02 -3.42 -10.54
CA GLY A 11 9.99 -3.75 -11.58
C GLY A 11 10.25 -2.57 -12.51
N ASP A 12 10.17 -2.81 -13.82
CA ASP A 12 10.49 -1.80 -14.82
C ASP A 12 9.47 -0.64 -14.85
N PRO A 13 9.92 0.58 -15.19
CA PRO A 13 9.02 1.72 -15.35
C PRO A 13 7.92 1.44 -16.38
N GLY A 14 6.67 1.69 -15.99
CA GLY A 14 5.54 1.49 -16.89
C GLY A 14 4.16 1.60 -16.24
N PRO A 15 3.09 1.25 -16.97
CA PRO A 15 1.71 1.38 -16.50
C PRO A 15 1.42 0.60 -15.21
N LEU A 16 2.08 -0.55 -15.01
CA LEU A 16 1.98 -1.33 -13.78
C LEU A 16 2.50 -0.54 -12.58
N MET A 17 3.66 0.11 -12.71
CA MET A 17 4.23 0.96 -11.66
C MET A 17 3.33 2.14 -11.34
N ILE A 18 2.75 2.79 -12.36
CA ILE A 18 1.78 3.87 -12.17
C ILE A 18 0.59 3.37 -11.37
N GLY A 19 0.01 2.22 -11.75
CA GLY A 19 -1.11 1.62 -11.01
C GLY A 19 -0.76 1.29 -9.57
N ASN A 20 0.43 0.72 -9.34
CA ASN A 20 0.90 0.36 -8.00
C ASN A 20 1.12 1.61 -7.12
N PHE A 21 1.57 2.70 -7.73
CA PHE A 21 1.78 3.97 -7.06
C PHE A 21 0.46 4.67 -6.67
N ILE A 22 -0.56 4.66 -7.54
CA ILE A 22 -1.81 5.40 -7.32
C ILE A 22 -2.92 4.59 -6.61
N GLY A 23 -2.65 3.35 -6.19
CA GLY A 23 -3.69 2.39 -5.77
C GLY A 23 -4.64 2.89 -4.67
N ASP A 24 -4.14 3.71 -3.73
CA ASP A 24 -4.92 4.28 -2.62
C ASP A 24 -6.05 5.22 -3.10
N TYR A 25 -5.81 5.86 -4.24
CA TYR A 25 -6.71 6.87 -4.79
C TYR A 25 -7.77 6.25 -5.69
N VAL A 26 -7.68 4.96 -6.01
CA VAL A 26 -8.61 4.28 -6.91
C VAL A 26 -9.54 3.34 -6.15
N LYS A 27 -10.82 3.72 -6.04
CA LYS A 27 -11.83 3.03 -5.24
C LYS A 27 -12.91 2.37 -6.10
N GLY A 28 -13.31 1.16 -5.74
CA GLY A 28 -14.46 0.46 -6.32
C GLY A 28 -14.44 0.42 -7.86
N ASN A 29 -15.54 0.88 -8.46
CA ASN A 29 -15.75 0.92 -9.92
C ASN A 29 -14.81 1.87 -10.68
N GLN A 30 -14.07 2.76 -10.00
CA GLN A 30 -13.08 3.62 -10.66
C GLN A 30 -11.96 2.82 -11.31
N LEU A 31 -11.72 1.59 -10.84
CA LEU A 31 -10.73 0.67 -11.40
C LEU A 31 -10.97 0.42 -12.90
N GLU A 32 -12.23 0.36 -13.33
CA GLU A 32 -12.61 0.06 -14.72
C GLU A 32 -12.24 1.18 -15.70
N ARG A 33 -11.93 2.39 -15.20
CA ARG A 33 -11.52 3.54 -16.03
C ARG A 33 -10.07 3.44 -16.53
N PHE A 34 -9.30 2.49 -16.01
CA PHE A 34 -7.87 2.37 -16.29
C PHE A 34 -7.57 1.22 -17.24
N SER A 35 -6.42 1.29 -17.93
CA SER A 35 -5.96 0.20 -18.79
C SER A 35 -5.73 -1.08 -17.98
N PRO A 36 -5.80 -2.27 -18.60
CA PRO A 36 -5.58 -3.54 -17.91
C PRO A 36 -4.26 -3.60 -17.13
N GLU A 37 -3.19 -2.99 -17.62
CA GLU A 37 -1.89 -2.93 -16.95
C GLU A 37 -1.90 -2.03 -15.71
N ILE A 38 -2.55 -0.87 -15.77
CA ILE A 38 -2.71 0.00 -14.59
C ILE A 38 -3.60 -0.69 -13.56
N GLN A 39 -4.67 -1.38 -13.99
CA GLN A 39 -5.49 -2.18 -13.08
C GLN A 39 -4.68 -3.28 -12.38
N LYS A 40 -3.77 -3.95 -13.10
CA LYS A 40 -2.84 -4.93 -12.49
C LYS A 40 -1.97 -4.25 -11.43
N GLY A 41 -1.42 -3.07 -11.72
CA GLY A 41 -0.68 -2.28 -10.75
C GLY A 41 -1.49 -1.95 -9.48
N ILE A 42 -2.73 -1.50 -9.64
CA ILE A 42 -3.62 -1.18 -8.50
C ILE A 42 -3.93 -2.44 -7.67
N ARG A 43 -4.11 -3.59 -8.31
CA ARG A 43 -4.26 -4.87 -7.59
C ARG A 43 -2.97 -5.25 -6.86
N LEU A 44 -1.81 -5.07 -7.48
CA LEU A 44 -0.51 -5.34 -6.86
C LEU A 44 -0.28 -4.48 -5.62
N HIS A 45 -0.62 -3.19 -5.67
CA HIS A 45 -0.61 -2.30 -4.50
C HIS A 45 -1.37 -2.91 -3.32
N ARG A 46 -2.62 -3.30 -3.57
CA ARG A 46 -3.49 -3.87 -2.52
C ARG A 46 -2.92 -5.18 -1.97
N MET A 47 -2.29 -6.00 -2.82
CA MET A 47 -1.62 -7.23 -2.39
C MET A 47 -0.40 -6.95 -1.51
N ILE A 48 0.40 -5.94 -1.84
CA ILE A 48 1.57 -5.54 -1.03
C ILE A 48 1.11 -5.02 0.33
N ASP A 49 0.12 -4.11 0.34
CA ASP A 49 -0.42 -3.58 1.59
C ASP A 49 -1.02 -4.69 2.45
N ASP A 50 -1.90 -5.54 1.88
CA ASP A 50 -2.50 -6.67 2.58
C ASP A 50 -1.45 -7.61 3.18
N PHE A 51 -0.42 -7.96 2.39
CA PHE A 51 0.68 -8.78 2.90
C PHE A 51 1.38 -8.12 4.09
N THR A 52 1.77 -6.85 3.96
CA THR A 52 2.53 -6.15 5.01
C THR A 52 1.70 -5.88 6.26
N ASP A 53 0.43 -5.50 6.11
CA ASP A 53 -0.48 -5.22 7.23
C ASP A 53 -0.80 -6.49 8.03
N HIS A 54 -0.81 -7.66 7.39
CA HIS A 54 -1.04 -8.93 8.05
C HIS A 54 0.22 -9.63 8.55
N HIS A 55 1.41 -9.25 8.07
CA HIS A 55 2.66 -9.93 8.41
C HIS A 55 3.06 -9.75 9.90
N ALA A 56 3.28 -10.86 10.60
CA ALA A 56 3.57 -10.86 12.05
C ALA A 56 4.77 -9.99 12.44
N ILE A 57 5.83 -9.97 11.61
CA ILE A 57 7.03 -9.14 11.87
C ILE A 57 6.69 -7.65 11.76
N VAL A 58 5.89 -7.25 10.77
CA VAL A 58 5.49 -5.85 10.57
C VAL A 58 4.59 -5.41 11.73
N LYS A 59 3.62 -6.25 12.13
CA LYS A 59 2.80 -6.01 13.33
C LYS A 59 3.62 -5.85 14.60
N LYS A 60 4.59 -6.73 14.83
CA LYS A 60 5.52 -6.65 15.99
C LYS A 60 6.32 -5.34 15.97
N SER A 61 6.74 -4.89 14.78
CA SER A 61 7.50 -3.65 14.64
C SER A 61 6.65 -2.41 14.88
N THR A 62 5.49 -2.32 14.23
CA THR A 62 4.55 -1.20 14.34
C THR A 62 3.95 -1.06 15.74
N ALA A 63 3.77 -2.15 16.48
CA ALA A 63 3.28 -2.12 17.86
C ALA A 63 4.16 -1.28 18.82
N ARG A 64 5.46 -1.13 18.53
CA ARG A 64 6.38 -0.29 19.33
C ARG A 64 5.98 1.19 19.32
N PHE A 65 5.35 1.64 18.24
CA PHE A 65 4.92 3.04 18.10
C PHE A 65 3.51 3.28 18.68
N LYS A 66 2.69 2.23 18.87
CA LYS A 66 1.32 2.37 19.41
C LYS A 66 1.28 2.81 20.88
N LEU A 67 2.31 2.48 21.66
CA LEU A 67 2.37 2.79 23.09
C LEU A 67 2.63 4.28 23.39
N VAL A 68 3.22 5.03 22.45
CA VAL A 68 3.51 6.46 22.61
C VAL A 68 2.25 7.33 22.48
N ILE A 69 1.25 6.89 21.70
CA ILE A 69 0.04 7.68 21.43
C ILE A 69 -0.93 7.68 22.62
N ASN A 70 -1.03 6.59 23.37
CA ASN A 70 -1.93 6.53 24.54
C ASN A 70 -1.49 7.44 25.70
N VAL A 71 -0.21 7.77 25.81
CA VAL A 71 0.29 8.68 26.86
C VAL A 71 0.04 10.15 26.51
N MET A 72 -0.04 10.51 25.22
CA MET A 72 -0.33 11.89 24.79
C MET A 72 -1.81 12.24 24.77
N LEU A 73 -2.72 11.27 24.82
CA LEU A 73 -4.18 11.49 24.85
C LEU A 73 -4.77 11.49 26.28
N GLN A 74 -3.93 11.51 27.31
CA GLN A 74 -4.34 11.63 28.72
C GLN A 74 -3.91 12.96 29.38
N TRP A 75 -3.64 14.01 28.59
CA TRP A 75 -3.42 15.38 29.05
C TRP A 75 -4.26 16.36 28.24
#